data_AF-A0A8H7NWP3-F1
#
_entry.id   AF-A0A8H7NWP3-F1
#
_cell.length_a   1.000
_cell.length_b   1.000
_cell.length_c   1.000
_cell.angle_alpha   90.00
_cell.angle_beta   90.00
_cell.angle_gamma   90.00
#
_symmetry.space_group_name_H-M   'P 1'
#
loop_
_entity.id
_entity.type
_entity.pdbx_description
1 polymer ?
#
loop_
_entity_poly.entity_id
_entity_poly.type
_entity_poly.pdbx_seq_one_letter_code
_entity_poly.pdbx_strand_id
1 'polypeptide(L)'
;MSATSSATGLHWQVSQSTSLINIVVEMSTASGNNHRGIFMENGSGGFMGDLVFNGGQYGIDVGNQQFTVRNLTVNNANTEVYATWNWGWTFQAYKCCLGQTGFYLVSSTESGQGVGSETIIDATVTDVTTFIQTAEASSSLNGSIVLNNIALTNVGTAVGTASGASVLAGGSYTIDSWAQGNVYSNTDASGTFVQSDIGSISKSSDLLASNGWIFGKTHPQYASYSASQFISVRSQGATGDGSTDDTAAIQAVFDNYAGCYIIYFDAGVYIVSSTITIPAGTQVVGEAWTTIMGTGSNFENYNDPQVVVRVGEEGSTGVAEITDMIFSTRGPTAGAIVVEWNVHDPSDEQGAAGTWDTYIIIGDGTNLQVAECPAQNSSDGNQCFAAYIGLHITSGASAYLEGLWVWLADHDLDSSDSEQLTLWSARGILSQSQGPVWMIGTGAFYHCNCEHSIMYQYGLVGAANHYMGFIQTETPYFQPNPGPTAPFIPSTTYGDPASWPQNAAWALYVSDSSNILIFGAGHYSFFQNYAQTCDANYDCQSQIAEIDSNSTNIAIYGLNTVYTTYQLSVDYNGIINYANNLNGLAETVTAWTL
;
A
#
# COMPACT_ATOMS: atom_id res chain seq x y z
N MET A 1 -21.03 12.70 -28.96
CA MET A 1 -21.23 14.16 -28.73
C MET A 1 -20.41 14.92 -29.78
N SER A 2 -20.33 16.26 -29.76
CA SER A 2 -19.25 16.94 -30.51
C SER A 2 -17.92 16.57 -29.84
N ALA A 3 -16.84 16.42 -30.61
CA ALA A 3 -15.52 16.20 -30.00
C ALA A 3 -15.11 17.35 -29.07
N THR A 4 -15.52 18.58 -29.38
CA THR A 4 -15.30 19.78 -28.57
C THR A 4 -16.14 19.84 -27.28
N SER A 5 -17.12 18.95 -27.09
CA SER A 5 -17.83 18.82 -25.82
C SER A 5 -16.93 18.14 -24.80
N SER A 6 -16.91 18.62 -23.56
CA SER A 6 -16.22 17.90 -22.48
C SER A 6 -17.00 16.63 -22.12
N ALA A 7 -16.27 15.55 -21.88
CA ALA A 7 -16.81 14.27 -21.43
C ALA A 7 -15.75 13.55 -20.59
N THR A 8 -16.15 13.01 -19.44
CA THR A 8 -15.30 12.21 -18.56
C THR A 8 -15.83 10.77 -18.53
N GLY A 9 -14.97 9.77 -18.58
CA GLY A 9 -15.36 8.36 -18.44
C GLY A 9 -15.72 7.99 -17.00
N LEU A 10 -14.79 8.24 -16.08
CA LEU A 10 -14.90 7.94 -14.65
C LEU A 10 -14.61 9.19 -13.81
N HIS A 11 -15.48 9.49 -12.84
CA HIS A 11 -15.14 10.37 -11.73
C HIS A 11 -14.69 9.49 -10.57
N TRP A 12 -13.44 9.61 -10.13
CA TRP A 12 -12.78 8.67 -9.23
C TRP A 12 -12.16 9.37 -8.01
N GLN A 13 -12.96 10.20 -7.35
CA GLN A 13 -12.63 10.87 -6.10
C GLN A 13 -12.79 9.87 -4.93
N VAL A 14 -11.71 9.17 -4.56
CA VAL A 14 -11.75 8.00 -3.65
C VAL A 14 -10.57 7.93 -2.66
N SER A 15 -10.72 7.13 -1.60
CA SER A 15 -9.75 6.98 -0.49
C SER A 15 -9.33 5.50 -0.27
N GLN A 16 -8.93 5.11 0.96
CA GLN A 16 -8.75 3.73 1.39
C GLN A 16 -10.10 2.96 1.39
N SER A 17 -10.05 1.63 1.21
CA SER A 17 -11.18 0.71 0.73
C SER A 17 -12.15 0.38 -2.12
N THR A 18 -11.65 0.94 -3.28
CA THR A 18 -12.34 1.17 -4.59
C THR A 18 -11.40 0.86 -5.75
N SER A 19 -11.52 -0.34 -6.33
CA SER A 19 -10.64 -0.80 -7.41
C SER A 19 -11.13 -0.34 -8.78
N LEU A 20 -10.19 -0.05 -9.68
CA LEU A 20 -10.44 -0.07 -11.12
C LEU A 20 -9.60 -1.17 -11.74
N ILE A 21 -10.25 -2.20 -12.28
CA ILE A 21 -9.60 -3.40 -12.83
C ILE A 21 -10.18 -3.67 -14.23
N ASN A 22 -9.33 -3.91 -15.22
CA ASN A 22 -9.73 -4.41 -16.55
C ASN A 22 -10.77 -3.51 -17.28
N ILE A 23 -10.59 -2.18 -17.21
CA ILE A 23 -11.46 -1.20 -17.88
C ILE A 23 -10.79 -0.65 -19.14
N VAL A 24 -11.56 -0.60 -20.24
CA VAL A 24 -11.18 0.06 -21.49
C VAL A 24 -12.03 1.31 -21.71
N VAL A 25 -11.41 2.47 -21.90
CA VAL A 25 -12.10 3.75 -22.11
C VAL A 25 -11.76 4.34 -23.48
N GLU A 26 -12.77 4.40 -24.36
CA GLU A 26 -12.68 4.88 -25.74
C GLU A 26 -13.06 6.37 -25.85
N MET A 27 -12.16 7.18 -26.42
CA MET A 27 -12.27 8.63 -26.50
C MET A 27 -11.99 9.20 -27.89
N SER A 28 -12.29 10.49 -28.06
CA SER A 28 -12.07 11.20 -29.32
C SER A 28 -10.58 11.52 -29.51
N THR A 29 -10.02 11.19 -30.68
CA THR A 29 -8.69 11.64 -31.14
C THR A 29 -8.75 12.90 -32.01
N ALA A 30 -9.93 13.52 -32.16
CA ALA A 30 -10.08 14.71 -32.99
C ALA A 30 -9.36 15.92 -32.38
N SER A 31 -8.80 16.78 -33.24
CA SER A 31 -8.13 18.03 -32.85
C SER A 31 -9.07 18.94 -32.05
N GLY A 32 -8.62 19.40 -30.87
CA GLY A 32 -9.42 20.23 -29.97
C GLY A 32 -10.56 19.48 -29.28
N ASN A 33 -10.41 18.17 -29.07
CA ASN A 33 -11.32 17.43 -28.19
C ASN A 33 -11.06 17.76 -26.70
N ASN A 34 -12.09 17.58 -25.86
CA ASN A 34 -12.03 17.83 -24.42
C ASN A 34 -12.45 16.57 -23.60
N HIS A 35 -12.13 15.38 -24.11
CA HIS A 35 -12.45 14.10 -23.44
C HIS A 35 -11.38 13.75 -22.39
N ARG A 36 -11.78 13.14 -21.26
CA ARG A 36 -10.90 12.62 -20.21
C ARG A 36 -11.31 11.19 -19.84
N GLY A 37 -10.35 10.31 -19.58
CA GLY A 37 -10.65 8.94 -19.15
C GLY A 37 -11.11 8.92 -17.69
N ILE A 38 -10.17 9.17 -16.78
CA ILE A 38 -10.43 9.45 -15.36
C ILE A 38 -10.39 10.96 -15.11
N PHE A 39 -11.25 11.43 -14.21
CA PHE A 39 -11.07 12.67 -13.46
C PHE A 39 -11.09 12.37 -11.96
N MET A 40 -10.08 12.83 -11.23
CA MET A 40 -9.93 12.69 -9.78
C MET A 40 -9.28 13.97 -9.26
N GLU A 41 -10.01 14.75 -8.46
CA GLU A 41 -9.54 16.05 -7.96
C GLU A 41 -8.91 16.01 -6.55
N ASN A 42 -9.21 14.98 -5.77
CA ASN A 42 -8.61 14.69 -4.45
C ASN A 42 -9.00 13.28 -3.97
N GLY A 43 -8.45 12.88 -2.82
CA GLY A 43 -8.76 11.64 -2.10
C GLY A 43 -7.63 11.28 -1.12
N SER A 44 -7.67 10.07 -0.57
CA SER A 44 -6.51 9.35 0.01
C SER A 44 -6.45 7.91 -0.53
N GLY A 45 -6.40 7.80 -1.85
CA GLY A 45 -6.39 6.53 -2.57
C GLY A 45 -5.00 5.88 -2.55
N GLY A 46 -4.80 4.73 -3.19
CA GLY A 46 -5.75 3.91 -3.92
C GLY A 46 -5.07 3.27 -5.13
N PHE A 47 -5.70 2.29 -5.77
CA PHE A 47 -5.08 1.60 -6.89
C PHE A 47 -5.99 1.42 -8.09
N MET A 48 -5.34 1.41 -9.25
CA MET A 48 -5.94 1.03 -10.51
C MET A 48 -5.00 0.14 -11.31
N GLY A 49 -5.53 -1.00 -11.73
CA GLY A 49 -4.80 -2.10 -12.36
C GLY A 49 -5.35 -2.41 -13.75
N ASP A 50 -4.44 -2.72 -14.68
CA ASP A 50 -4.78 -3.39 -15.94
C ASP A 50 -5.77 -2.57 -16.82
N LEU A 51 -5.58 -1.25 -16.87
CA LEU A 51 -6.44 -0.29 -17.57
C LEU A 51 -5.94 0.08 -18.96
N VAL A 52 -6.86 0.39 -19.89
CA VAL A 52 -6.55 0.86 -21.25
C VAL A 52 -7.34 2.11 -21.61
N PHE A 53 -6.64 3.19 -21.97
CA PHE A 53 -7.23 4.46 -22.41
C PHE A 53 -6.86 4.77 -23.86
N ASN A 54 -7.85 4.98 -24.71
CA ASN A 54 -7.68 5.17 -26.15
C ASN A 54 -8.19 6.56 -26.60
N GLY A 55 -7.26 7.45 -26.94
CA GLY A 55 -7.54 8.82 -27.37
C GLY A 55 -7.70 9.82 -26.21
N GLY A 56 -8.41 10.92 -26.48
CA GLY A 56 -8.76 11.93 -25.48
C GLY A 56 -7.85 13.16 -25.44
N GLN A 57 -8.23 14.12 -24.61
CA GLN A 57 -7.35 15.21 -24.19
C GLN A 57 -6.38 14.69 -23.15
N TYR A 58 -6.93 14.08 -22.10
CA TYR A 58 -6.18 13.44 -21.01
C TYR A 58 -6.56 11.96 -20.93
N GLY A 59 -5.57 11.06 -20.86
CA GLY A 59 -5.82 9.65 -20.56
C GLY A 59 -6.40 9.54 -19.15
N ILE A 60 -5.65 9.99 -18.16
CA ILE A 60 -6.12 10.22 -16.79
C ILE A 60 -5.77 11.66 -16.35
N ASP A 61 -6.68 12.29 -15.61
CA ASP A 61 -6.55 13.62 -15.01
C ASP A 61 -6.75 13.48 -13.50
N VAL A 62 -5.64 13.52 -12.74
CA VAL A 62 -5.60 12.95 -11.39
C VAL A 62 -4.88 13.84 -10.39
N GLY A 63 -5.39 13.88 -9.16
CA GLY A 63 -4.68 14.38 -8.00
C GLY A 63 -5.24 13.78 -6.70
N ASN A 64 -4.35 13.28 -5.85
CA ASN A 64 -4.66 12.47 -4.66
C ASN A 64 -3.41 12.42 -3.77
N GLN A 65 -3.54 12.22 -2.45
CA GLN A 65 -2.41 12.12 -1.53
C GLN A 65 -1.36 11.10 -2.02
N GLN A 66 -1.80 9.87 -2.27
CA GLN A 66 -1.02 8.80 -2.89
C GLN A 66 -1.87 7.97 -3.86
N PHE A 67 -1.24 7.10 -4.65
CA PHE A 67 -1.89 6.07 -5.48
C PHE A 67 -0.83 5.09 -6.05
N THR A 68 -1.24 3.87 -6.38
CA THR A 68 -0.43 2.87 -7.12
C THR A 68 -1.14 2.49 -8.42
N VAL A 69 -0.41 2.53 -9.52
CA VAL A 69 -0.97 2.35 -10.86
C VAL A 69 -0.21 1.24 -11.58
N ARG A 70 -0.81 0.05 -11.69
CA ARG A 70 -0.15 -1.12 -12.31
C ARG A 70 -0.71 -1.43 -13.68
N ASN A 71 0.16 -1.66 -14.67
CA ASN A 71 -0.20 -2.10 -16.02
C ASN A 71 -1.18 -1.14 -16.75
N LEU A 72 -1.08 0.16 -16.48
CA LEU A 72 -1.78 1.21 -17.22
C LEU A 72 -1.24 1.30 -18.66
N THR A 73 -2.14 1.24 -19.64
CA THR A 73 -1.84 1.48 -21.05
C THR A 73 -2.59 2.72 -21.56
N VAL A 74 -1.88 3.69 -22.15
CA VAL A 74 -2.51 4.88 -22.78
C VAL A 74 -2.05 5.02 -24.24
N ASN A 75 -3.00 5.21 -25.16
CA ASN A 75 -2.73 5.29 -26.60
C ASN A 75 -3.35 6.55 -27.21
N ASN A 76 -2.57 7.33 -27.97
CA ASN A 76 -3.05 8.49 -28.76
C ASN A 76 -3.76 9.61 -27.97
N ALA A 77 -3.49 9.78 -26.67
CA ALA A 77 -3.95 10.93 -25.90
C ALA A 77 -3.07 12.16 -26.18
N ASN A 78 -3.56 13.39 -25.94
CA ASN A 78 -2.68 14.58 -26.02
C ASN A 78 -1.69 14.58 -24.84
N THR A 79 -2.20 14.46 -23.62
CA THR A 79 -1.42 14.12 -22.43
C THR A 79 -1.91 12.78 -21.91
N GLU A 80 -1.02 11.85 -21.59
CA GLU A 80 -1.42 10.49 -21.18
C GLU A 80 -1.79 10.46 -19.69
N VAL A 81 -0.96 11.05 -18.85
CA VAL A 81 -1.20 11.28 -17.41
C VAL A 81 -1.06 12.78 -17.13
N TYR A 82 -2.16 13.44 -16.75
CA TYR A 82 -2.14 14.82 -16.26
C TYR A 82 -2.21 14.78 -14.73
N ALA A 83 -1.06 14.93 -14.07
CA ALA A 83 -0.94 14.89 -12.62
C ALA A 83 -1.10 16.32 -12.06
N THR A 84 -2.25 16.58 -11.46
CA THR A 84 -2.67 17.88 -10.92
C THR A 84 -2.04 18.16 -9.56
N TRP A 85 -2.04 17.20 -8.63
CA TRP A 85 -1.33 17.30 -7.35
C TRP A 85 -1.16 15.92 -6.68
N ASN A 86 -0.11 15.73 -5.88
CA ASN A 86 0.01 14.60 -4.95
C ASN A 86 1.03 14.86 -3.84
N TRP A 87 1.15 13.93 -2.90
CA TRP A 87 2.32 13.81 -2.02
C TRP A 87 3.31 12.80 -2.62
N GLY A 88 2.85 11.61 -3.01
CA GLY A 88 3.66 10.68 -3.80
C GLY A 88 2.90 9.52 -4.42
N TRP A 89 3.21 9.17 -5.67
CA TRP A 89 2.56 8.09 -6.44
C TRP A 89 3.58 7.06 -6.97
N THR A 90 3.10 5.85 -7.27
CA THR A 90 3.88 4.78 -7.91
C THR A 90 3.21 4.25 -9.17
N PHE A 91 3.95 4.20 -10.28
CA PHE A 91 3.51 3.65 -11.56
C PHE A 91 4.37 2.43 -11.95
N GLN A 92 3.78 1.24 -11.97
CA GLN A 92 4.43 -0.03 -12.34
C GLN A 92 3.90 -0.52 -13.70
N ALA A 93 4.77 -1.07 -14.56
CA ALA A 93 4.36 -1.70 -15.82
C ALA A 93 3.65 -0.73 -16.82
N TYR A 94 3.93 0.57 -16.73
CA TYR A 94 3.32 1.62 -17.55
C TYR A 94 3.66 1.46 -19.04
N LYS A 95 2.67 1.61 -19.92
CA LYS A 95 2.81 1.46 -21.37
C LYS A 95 2.14 2.62 -22.09
N CYS A 96 2.83 3.19 -23.07
CA CYS A 96 2.20 4.17 -23.94
C CYS A 96 2.69 4.20 -25.39
N CYS A 97 1.79 4.66 -26.25
CA CYS A 97 1.99 4.78 -27.69
C CYS A 97 1.37 6.07 -28.23
N LEU A 98 2.15 6.81 -29.03
CA LEU A 98 1.67 7.87 -29.93
C LEU A 98 1.06 9.11 -29.24
N GLY A 99 1.42 9.39 -27.98
CA GLY A 99 1.03 10.62 -27.26
C GLY A 99 1.91 11.84 -27.56
N GLN A 100 1.47 13.04 -27.18
CA GLN A 100 2.34 14.24 -27.23
C GLN A 100 3.20 14.32 -25.96
N THR A 101 2.53 14.40 -24.81
CA THR A 101 3.18 14.33 -23.49
C THR A 101 2.73 13.05 -22.79
N GLY A 102 3.67 12.32 -22.17
CA GLY A 102 3.34 11.21 -21.29
C GLY A 102 2.75 11.73 -19.98
N PHE A 103 3.61 12.00 -19.02
CA PHE A 103 3.28 12.61 -17.75
C PHE A 103 3.46 14.12 -17.83
N TYR A 104 2.39 14.89 -17.60
CA TYR A 104 2.48 16.33 -17.30
C TYR A 104 2.33 16.51 -15.80
N LEU A 105 3.38 17.02 -15.14
CA LEU A 105 3.45 17.18 -13.70
C LEU A 105 3.32 18.67 -13.34
N VAL A 106 2.22 19.02 -12.66
CA VAL A 106 2.00 20.38 -12.14
C VAL A 106 2.96 20.63 -10.98
N SER A 107 3.86 21.62 -11.11
CA SER A 107 4.81 21.97 -10.05
C SER A 107 4.15 22.72 -8.89
N SER A 108 4.62 22.49 -7.66
CA SER A 108 4.16 23.20 -6.45
C SER A 108 4.53 24.70 -6.48
N THR A 109 3.71 25.52 -5.83
CA THR A 109 3.84 27.00 -5.77
C THR A 109 3.70 27.51 -4.33
N GLU A 110 4.09 28.76 -4.06
CA GLU A 110 3.99 29.39 -2.73
C GLU A 110 2.57 29.36 -2.11
N SER A 111 1.53 29.17 -2.93
CA SER A 111 0.12 29.22 -2.52
C SER A 111 -0.70 27.99 -2.95
N GLY A 112 -0.06 26.89 -3.39
CA GLY A 112 -0.78 25.71 -3.85
C GLY A 112 0.11 24.49 -4.08
N GLN A 113 -0.35 23.34 -3.56
CA GLN A 113 0.22 22.02 -3.77
C GLN A 113 0.16 21.61 -5.24
N GLY A 114 1.28 21.10 -5.76
CA GLY A 114 1.37 20.39 -7.03
C GLY A 114 1.74 18.92 -6.80
N VAL A 115 2.43 18.33 -7.77
CA VAL A 115 3.00 16.98 -7.68
C VAL A 115 4.19 16.99 -6.72
N GLY A 116 4.09 16.21 -5.65
CA GLY A 116 5.17 15.95 -4.71
C GLY A 116 6.16 14.95 -5.28
N SER A 117 5.74 13.71 -5.57
CA SER A 117 6.66 12.64 -5.98
C SER A 117 6.05 11.67 -6.99
N GLU A 118 6.81 11.36 -8.04
CA GLU A 118 6.48 10.33 -9.02
C GLU A 118 7.55 9.24 -9.05
N THR A 119 7.17 8.02 -8.71
CA THR A 119 8.06 6.85 -8.78
C THR A 119 7.59 5.91 -9.89
N ILE A 120 8.35 5.82 -11.00
CA ILE A 120 7.96 5.06 -12.18
C ILE A 120 8.95 3.91 -12.40
N ILE A 121 8.43 2.68 -12.46
CA ILE A 121 9.21 1.44 -12.56
C ILE A 121 8.69 0.53 -13.67
N ASP A 122 9.63 0.00 -14.46
CA ASP A 122 9.40 -0.99 -15.52
C ASP A 122 8.38 -0.49 -16.56
N ALA A 123 8.76 0.48 -17.39
CA ALA A 123 7.85 1.13 -18.35
C ALA A 123 8.28 1.01 -19.81
N THR A 124 7.34 1.18 -20.75
CA THR A 124 7.60 1.20 -22.20
C THR A 124 6.92 2.39 -22.85
N VAL A 125 7.70 3.27 -23.49
CA VAL A 125 7.28 4.57 -24.00
C VAL A 125 7.62 4.66 -25.49
N THR A 126 6.61 4.71 -26.36
CA THR A 126 6.80 4.61 -27.82
C THR A 126 6.17 5.78 -28.58
N ASP A 127 6.96 6.42 -29.46
CA ASP A 127 6.53 7.52 -30.35
C ASP A 127 5.94 8.74 -29.61
N VAL A 128 6.46 9.06 -28.42
CA VAL A 128 6.01 10.19 -27.57
C VAL A 128 6.94 11.41 -27.72
N THR A 129 6.39 12.64 -27.76
CA THR A 129 7.22 13.84 -27.94
C THR A 129 8.01 14.18 -26.67
N THR A 130 7.37 14.16 -25.50
CA THR A 130 8.03 14.33 -24.19
C THR A 130 7.48 13.31 -23.19
N PHE A 131 8.31 12.45 -22.61
CA PHE A 131 7.84 11.44 -21.66
C PHE A 131 7.42 12.06 -20.32
N ILE A 132 8.33 12.71 -19.58
CA ILE A 132 7.99 13.50 -18.39
C ILE A 132 8.14 14.99 -18.67
N GLN A 133 7.11 15.77 -18.37
CA GLN A 133 7.08 17.22 -18.54
C GLN A 133 6.72 17.94 -17.23
N THR A 134 7.65 18.70 -16.68
CA THR A 134 7.40 19.64 -15.56
C THR A 134 7.03 21.03 -16.09
N ALA A 135 6.55 21.93 -15.22
CA ALA A 135 6.35 23.33 -15.61
C ALA A 135 7.70 24.01 -15.97
N GLU A 136 8.66 23.97 -15.03
CA GLU A 136 10.01 24.54 -15.19
C GLU A 136 11.10 23.56 -14.71
N ALA A 137 12.36 23.88 -15.00
CA ALA A 137 13.51 23.10 -14.54
C ALA A 137 13.93 23.57 -13.15
N SER A 138 13.94 22.66 -12.19
CA SER A 138 14.27 22.95 -10.80
C SER A 138 15.78 22.88 -10.52
N SER A 139 16.27 23.67 -9.56
CA SER A 139 17.66 23.63 -9.06
C SER A 139 17.75 23.23 -7.58
N SER A 140 16.65 22.70 -7.07
CA SER A 140 16.38 22.25 -5.70
C SER A 140 15.10 21.40 -5.74
N LEU A 141 14.76 20.68 -4.67
CA LEU A 141 13.54 19.90 -4.63
C LEU A 141 12.28 20.78 -4.86
N ASN A 142 11.49 20.40 -5.87
CA ASN A 142 10.11 20.83 -6.15
C ASN A 142 9.60 19.86 -7.25
N GLY A 143 8.85 18.83 -6.85
CA GLY A 143 8.54 17.68 -7.70
C GLY A 143 9.73 16.71 -7.77
N SER A 144 9.66 15.66 -6.95
CA SER A 144 10.57 14.51 -6.97
C SER A 144 10.18 13.55 -8.09
N ILE A 145 11.18 12.99 -8.78
CA ILE A 145 10.96 11.99 -9.83
C ILE A 145 11.99 10.88 -9.66
N VAL A 146 11.56 9.61 -9.69
CA VAL A 146 12.44 8.45 -9.83
C VAL A 146 11.98 7.61 -11.02
N LEU A 147 12.90 7.33 -11.93
CA LEU A 147 12.68 6.52 -13.13
C LEU A 147 13.55 5.27 -13.07
N ASN A 148 12.95 4.09 -13.19
CA ASN A 148 13.68 2.82 -13.22
C ASN A 148 13.20 1.89 -14.35
N ASN A 149 14.15 1.34 -15.12
CA ASN A 149 13.90 0.43 -16.25
C ASN A 149 12.84 0.97 -17.25
N ILE A 150 13.06 2.18 -17.74
CA ILE A 150 12.16 2.85 -18.69
C ILE A 150 12.67 2.62 -20.12
N ALA A 151 12.02 1.74 -20.87
CA ALA A 151 12.34 1.47 -22.27
C ALA A 151 11.73 2.54 -23.19
N LEU A 152 12.56 3.44 -23.70
CA LEU A 152 12.15 4.48 -24.67
C LEU A 152 12.33 3.98 -26.11
N THR A 153 11.36 4.25 -26.98
CA THR A 153 11.45 4.05 -28.44
C THR A 153 10.91 5.28 -29.17
N ASN A 154 11.75 5.89 -30.01
CA ASN A 154 11.46 7.13 -30.75
C ASN A 154 10.88 8.27 -29.88
N VAL A 155 11.38 8.43 -28.65
CA VAL A 155 10.93 9.48 -27.72
C VAL A 155 11.72 10.76 -27.94
N GLY A 156 11.06 11.92 -28.05
CA GLY A 156 11.74 13.19 -28.33
C GLY A 156 12.58 13.72 -27.15
N THR A 157 11.95 13.84 -25.98
CA THR A 157 12.58 14.24 -24.71
C THR A 157 12.17 13.27 -23.61
N ALA A 158 13.10 12.78 -22.78
CA ALA A 158 12.77 11.86 -21.70
C ALA A 158 12.25 12.60 -20.46
N VAL A 159 12.94 13.66 -20.02
CA VAL A 159 12.48 14.59 -18.98
C VAL A 159 12.73 16.02 -19.46
N GLY A 160 11.72 16.88 -19.43
CA GLY A 160 11.82 18.26 -19.90
C GLY A 160 10.76 19.18 -19.33
N THR A 161 10.72 20.43 -19.82
CA THR A 161 9.86 21.49 -19.28
C THR A 161 8.74 21.90 -20.24
N ALA A 162 7.73 22.62 -19.74
CA ALA A 162 6.72 23.31 -20.55
C ALA A 162 7.35 24.40 -21.46
N SER A 163 8.51 24.95 -21.07
CA SER A 163 9.30 25.88 -21.88
C SER A 163 10.17 25.23 -22.96
N GLY A 164 10.17 23.89 -23.07
CA GLY A 164 10.91 23.14 -24.09
C GLY A 164 12.40 22.93 -23.80
N ALA A 165 12.83 23.09 -22.55
CA ALA A 165 14.16 22.69 -22.12
C ALA A 165 14.19 21.16 -21.85
N SER A 166 15.26 20.50 -22.29
CA SER A 166 15.52 19.09 -22.01
C SER A 166 16.39 18.97 -20.75
N VAL A 167 15.91 18.22 -19.76
CA VAL A 167 16.69 17.83 -18.56
C VAL A 167 17.35 16.47 -18.80
N LEU A 168 16.59 15.49 -19.32
CA LEU A 168 17.09 14.20 -19.81
C LEU A 168 16.69 14.01 -21.28
N ALA A 169 17.67 13.73 -22.13
CA ALA A 169 17.46 13.59 -23.57
C ALA A 169 16.62 12.34 -23.92
N GLY A 170 15.73 12.48 -24.90
CA GLY A 170 15.01 11.34 -25.50
C GLY A 170 15.89 10.49 -26.41
N GLY A 171 15.29 9.49 -27.06
CA GLY A 171 15.96 8.64 -28.02
C GLY A 171 15.28 7.28 -28.19
N SER A 172 16.09 6.23 -28.33
CA SER A 172 15.64 4.83 -28.30
C SER A 172 16.66 4.01 -27.50
N TYR A 173 16.43 3.93 -26.19
CA TYR A 173 17.32 3.32 -25.19
C TYR A 173 16.53 3.03 -23.91
N THR A 174 17.09 2.23 -23.00
CA THR A 174 16.52 2.02 -21.66
C THR A 174 17.20 2.93 -20.63
N ILE A 175 16.42 3.70 -19.87
CA ILE A 175 16.90 4.35 -18.64
C ILE A 175 16.98 3.27 -17.55
N ASP A 176 18.17 3.03 -17.00
CA ASP A 176 18.38 2.07 -15.91
C ASP A 176 17.85 2.62 -14.58
N SER A 177 18.50 3.63 -14.01
CA SER A 177 18.01 4.41 -12.86
C SER A 177 18.35 5.89 -13.00
N TRP A 178 17.35 6.76 -12.93
CA TRP A 178 17.50 8.23 -12.99
C TRP A 178 16.62 8.91 -11.93
N ALA A 179 17.08 10.04 -11.38
CA ALA A 179 16.33 10.78 -10.37
C ALA A 179 16.40 12.31 -10.54
N GLN A 180 15.32 12.98 -10.13
CA GLN A 180 15.25 14.41 -9.81
C GLN A 180 14.86 14.59 -8.34
N GLY A 181 15.70 15.29 -7.56
CA GLY A 181 15.44 15.57 -6.15
C GLY A 181 16.61 15.18 -5.24
N ASN A 182 16.37 15.09 -3.94
CA ASN A 182 17.43 14.92 -2.94
C ASN A 182 17.75 13.43 -2.68
N VAL A 183 19.02 13.06 -2.87
CA VAL A 183 19.55 11.70 -2.71
C VAL A 183 20.47 11.61 -1.49
N TYR A 184 20.29 10.56 -0.71
CA TYR A 184 20.97 10.26 0.55
C TYR A 184 21.57 8.84 0.53
N SER A 185 22.50 8.57 1.45
CA SER A 185 23.07 7.22 1.63
C SER A 185 23.56 7.01 3.06
N ASN A 186 23.33 5.83 3.62
CA ASN A 186 23.77 5.44 4.96
C ASN A 186 23.31 6.51 5.98
N THR A 187 24.24 6.98 6.83
CA THR A 187 24.01 7.99 7.88
C THR A 187 24.39 9.42 7.45
N ASP A 188 24.60 9.69 6.15
CA ASP A 188 24.88 11.04 5.67
C ASP A 188 23.60 11.89 5.62
N ALA A 189 23.47 12.82 6.56
CA ALA A 189 22.35 13.76 6.66
C ALA A 189 22.40 14.92 5.63
N SER A 190 23.47 15.05 4.84
CA SER A 190 23.75 16.20 3.95
C SER A 190 23.35 15.99 2.48
N GLY A 191 22.29 15.19 2.26
CA GLY A 191 21.84 14.70 0.95
C GLY A 191 21.80 15.72 -0.20
N THR A 192 22.15 15.24 -1.38
CA THR A 192 22.47 16.06 -2.56
C THR A 192 21.30 16.10 -3.53
N PHE A 193 20.90 17.29 -3.97
CA PHE A 193 19.96 17.46 -5.08
C PHE A 193 20.62 17.02 -6.41
N VAL A 194 19.95 16.14 -7.15
CA VAL A 194 20.37 15.66 -8.47
C VAL A 194 19.27 15.82 -9.53
N GLN A 195 19.69 15.75 -10.79
CA GLN A 195 18.87 15.62 -12.01
C GLN A 195 19.65 14.73 -12.99
N SER A 196 19.94 13.50 -12.57
CA SER A 196 20.92 12.63 -13.23
C SER A 196 20.62 11.15 -13.06
N ASP A 197 21.36 10.33 -13.81
CA ASP A 197 21.49 8.91 -13.50
C ASP A 197 21.94 8.75 -12.03
N ILE A 198 21.45 7.69 -11.38
CA ILE A 198 21.84 7.28 -10.04
C ILE A 198 22.38 5.84 -10.08
N GLY A 199 22.67 5.23 -8.93
CA GLY A 199 23.04 3.81 -8.89
C GLY A 199 21.93 2.92 -9.43
N SER A 200 22.31 1.87 -10.18
CA SER A 200 21.38 0.81 -10.63
C SER A 200 20.60 0.25 -9.45
N ILE A 201 19.27 0.23 -9.55
CA ILE A 201 18.41 -0.19 -8.44
C ILE A 201 18.48 -1.70 -8.29
N SER A 202 18.90 -2.15 -7.11
CA SER A 202 19.02 -3.55 -6.77
C SER A 202 17.63 -4.18 -6.64
N LYS A 203 17.35 -5.18 -7.49
CA LYS A 203 16.14 -6.01 -7.43
C LYS A 203 16.59 -7.46 -7.21
N SER A 204 16.04 -8.14 -6.20
CA SER A 204 16.27 -9.59 -6.06
C SER A 204 15.67 -10.33 -7.26
N SER A 205 16.33 -11.38 -7.75
CA SER A 205 15.85 -12.18 -8.90
C SER A 205 14.44 -12.73 -8.68
N ASP A 206 14.12 -13.05 -7.43
CA ASP A 206 12.95 -13.83 -7.06
C ASP A 206 11.69 -12.94 -7.10
N LEU A 207 11.88 -11.62 -7.05
CA LEU A 207 10.87 -10.57 -7.23
C LEU A 207 10.54 -10.28 -8.71
N LEU A 208 11.31 -10.82 -9.65
CA LEU A 208 11.20 -10.49 -11.08
C LEU A 208 10.42 -11.54 -11.86
N ALA A 209 9.53 -11.08 -12.74
CA ALA A 209 8.94 -11.91 -13.77
C ALA A 209 9.97 -12.24 -14.87
N SER A 210 9.63 -13.21 -15.73
CA SER A 210 10.51 -13.70 -16.82
C SER A 210 10.99 -12.66 -17.86
N ASN A 211 10.42 -11.45 -17.86
CA ASN A 211 10.84 -10.30 -18.67
C ASN A 211 11.82 -9.35 -17.94
N GLY A 212 12.17 -9.63 -16.68
CA GLY A 212 13.04 -8.78 -15.85
C GLY A 212 12.34 -7.59 -15.18
N TRP A 213 11.01 -7.50 -15.26
CA TRP A 213 10.22 -6.50 -14.54
C TRP A 213 9.83 -7.03 -13.14
N ILE A 214 9.53 -6.16 -12.19
CA ILE A 214 8.86 -6.54 -10.93
C ILE A 214 7.60 -7.30 -11.29
N PHE A 215 7.44 -8.50 -10.72
CA PHE A 215 6.30 -9.37 -10.98
C PHE A 215 4.98 -8.66 -10.64
N GLY A 216 3.94 -8.98 -11.42
CA GLY A 216 2.62 -8.38 -11.31
C GLY A 216 1.55 -9.32 -11.85
N LYS A 217 0.49 -9.52 -11.07
CA LYS A 217 -0.62 -10.44 -11.34
C LYS A 217 -1.93 -9.74 -11.00
N THR A 218 -2.85 -9.72 -11.96
CA THR A 218 -4.18 -9.13 -11.81
C THR A 218 -5.08 -9.97 -10.91
N HIS A 219 -6.09 -9.34 -10.31
CA HIS A 219 -7.17 -9.98 -9.55
C HIS A 219 -7.73 -11.21 -10.30
N PRO A 220 -7.64 -12.42 -9.72
CA PRO A 220 -8.19 -13.63 -10.33
C PRO A 220 -9.73 -13.59 -10.43
N GLN A 221 -10.29 -13.23 -11.59
CA GLN A 221 -11.75 -13.24 -11.81
C GLN A 221 -12.32 -14.62 -12.23
N TYR A 222 -11.50 -15.67 -12.20
CA TYR A 222 -11.86 -17.08 -12.52
C TYR A 222 -12.72 -17.30 -13.79
N ALA A 223 -12.63 -16.42 -14.79
CA ALA A 223 -13.57 -16.35 -15.93
C ALA A 223 -13.61 -17.60 -16.85
N SER A 224 -12.72 -18.57 -16.66
CA SER A 224 -12.71 -19.88 -17.31
C SER A 224 -13.49 -20.97 -16.57
N TYR A 225 -13.94 -20.71 -15.33
CA TYR A 225 -14.64 -21.66 -14.46
C TYR A 225 -16.16 -21.59 -14.64
N SER A 226 -16.83 -22.72 -14.40
CA SER A 226 -18.29 -22.81 -14.33
C SER A 226 -18.78 -22.68 -12.88
N ALA A 227 -20.00 -22.17 -12.67
CA ALA A 227 -20.60 -22.07 -11.33
C ALA A 227 -20.62 -23.40 -10.54
N SER A 228 -20.63 -24.55 -11.25
CA SER A 228 -20.52 -25.90 -10.65
C SER A 228 -19.13 -26.27 -10.11
N GLN A 229 -18.13 -25.40 -10.25
CA GLN A 229 -16.78 -25.53 -9.67
C GLN A 229 -16.57 -24.62 -8.46
N PHE A 230 -17.59 -23.86 -8.05
CA PHE A 230 -17.61 -23.09 -6.82
C PHE A 230 -18.39 -23.85 -5.75
N ILE A 231 -18.00 -23.70 -4.48
CA ILE A 231 -18.73 -24.26 -3.34
C ILE A 231 -19.11 -23.13 -2.37
N SER A 232 -20.41 -22.84 -2.28
CA SER A 232 -20.98 -21.82 -1.38
C SER A 232 -20.89 -22.30 0.08
N VAL A 233 -20.22 -21.54 0.94
CA VAL A 233 -20.12 -21.85 2.39
C VAL A 233 -21.51 -21.86 3.04
N ARG A 234 -22.41 -20.98 2.57
CA ARG A 234 -23.81 -20.90 3.01
C ARG A 234 -24.60 -22.16 2.64
N SER A 235 -24.29 -22.75 1.48
CA SER A 235 -24.84 -24.03 1.05
C SER A 235 -24.28 -25.24 1.81
N GLN A 236 -23.14 -25.08 2.49
CA GLN A 236 -22.53 -26.10 3.37
C GLN A 236 -22.86 -25.91 4.86
N GLY A 237 -23.56 -24.83 5.22
CA GLY A 237 -24.17 -24.66 6.54
C GLY A 237 -23.62 -23.52 7.39
N ALA A 238 -22.64 -22.73 6.90
CA ALA A 238 -22.25 -21.48 7.55
C ALA A 238 -23.38 -20.44 7.38
N THR A 239 -23.76 -19.70 8.42
CA THR A 239 -24.91 -18.79 8.35
C THR A 239 -24.53 -17.37 7.94
N GLY A 240 -23.32 -16.91 8.23
CA GLY A 240 -22.87 -15.55 7.92
C GLY A 240 -23.79 -14.46 8.49
N ASP A 241 -24.49 -14.75 9.59
CA ASP A 241 -25.53 -13.89 10.17
C ASP A 241 -25.01 -12.87 11.22
N GLY A 242 -23.69 -12.86 11.47
CA GLY A 242 -23.04 -11.99 12.44
C GLY A 242 -23.24 -12.41 13.90
N SER A 243 -23.83 -13.58 14.18
CA SER A 243 -24.10 -14.05 15.56
C SER A 243 -23.87 -15.55 15.79
N THR A 244 -24.10 -16.41 14.79
CA THR A 244 -23.84 -17.85 14.88
C THR A 244 -22.34 -18.14 14.76
N ASP A 245 -21.84 -19.06 15.59
CA ASP A 245 -20.47 -19.58 15.48
C ASP A 245 -20.36 -20.53 14.28
N ASP A 246 -19.80 -20.02 13.19
CA ASP A 246 -19.63 -20.71 11.92
C ASP A 246 -18.31 -21.50 11.84
N THR A 247 -17.48 -21.51 12.89
CA THR A 247 -16.12 -22.08 12.87
C THR A 247 -16.10 -23.51 12.33
N ALA A 248 -16.98 -24.36 12.86
CA ALA A 248 -17.05 -25.77 12.50
C ALA A 248 -17.62 -26.02 11.09
N ALA A 249 -18.46 -25.10 10.58
CA ALA A 249 -18.97 -25.18 9.22
C ALA A 249 -17.90 -24.76 8.22
N ILE A 250 -17.20 -23.65 8.48
CA ILE A 250 -16.14 -23.11 7.61
C ILE A 250 -14.94 -24.05 7.54
N GLN A 251 -14.46 -24.56 8.68
CA GLN A 251 -13.36 -25.52 8.65
C GLN A 251 -13.75 -26.80 7.90
N ALA A 252 -14.99 -27.30 8.10
CA ALA A 252 -15.49 -28.44 7.33
C ALA A 252 -15.62 -28.17 5.82
N VAL A 253 -15.79 -26.92 5.37
CA VAL A 253 -15.72 -26.58 3.94
C VAL A 253 -14.29 -26.76 3.43
N PHE A 254 -13.30 -26.19 4.12
CA PHE A 254 -11.90 -26.34 3.73
C PHE A 254 -11.45 -27.81 3.75
N ASP A 255 -11.75 -28.54 4.82
CA ASP A 255 -11.39 -29.96 5.01
C ASP A 255 -11.93 -30.88 3.91
N ASN A 256 -13.06 -30.55 3.28
CA ASN A 256 -13.72 -31.38 2.26
C ASN A 256 -13.54 -30.89 0.82
N TYR A 257 -13.23 -29.60 0.59
CA TYR A 257 -13.31 -28.98 -0.74
C TYR A 257 -12.06 -28.17 -1.17
N ALA A 258 -11.09 -27.92 -0.29
CA ALA A 258 -9.81 -27.28 -0.66
C ALA A 258 -9.12 -28.04 -1.81
N GLY A 259 -8.56 -27.30 -2.78
CA GLY A 259 -7.95 -27.86 -3.99
C GLY A 259 -8.89 -28.60 -4.95
N CYS A 260 -10.18 -28.71 -4.63
CA CYS A 260 -11.19 -29.39 -5.45
C CYS A 260 -12.23 -28.43 -6.04
N TYR A 261 -12.53 -27.35 -5.33
CA TYR A 261 -13.46 -26.29 -5.69
C TYR A 261 -12.88 -24.93 -5.33
N ILE A 262 -13.35 -23.88 -6.01
CA ILE A 262 -13.18 -22.50 -5.54
C ILE A 262 -14.15 -22.30 -4.36
N ILE A 263 -13.66 -21.88 -3.21
CA ILE A 263 -14.47 -21.68 -2.01
C ILE A 263 -15.15 -20.32 -2.12
N TYR A 264 -16.48 -20.31 -2.25
CA TYR A 264 -17.27 -19.09 -2.38
C TYR A 264 -17.89 -18.75 -1.04
N PHE A 265 -17.46 -17.63 -0.44
CA PHE A 265 -18.10 -17.07 0.74
C PHE A 265 -19.20 -16.12 0.28
N ASP A 266 -20.46 -16.58 0.38
CA ASP A 266 -21.64 -15.76 0.15
C ASP A 266 -21.65 -14.53 1.09
N ALA A 267 -22.19 -13.39 0.65
CA ALA A 267 -22.12 -12.14 1.43
C ALA A 267 -22.64 -12.30 2.88
N GLY A 268 -21.94 -11.72 3.86
CA GLY A 268 -22.28 -11.85 5.28
C GLY A 268 -21.10 -11.74 6.25
N VAL A 269 -21.41 -11.88 7.55
CA VAL A 269 -20.41 -11.82 8.64
C VAL A 269 -20.39 -13.17 9.37
N TYR A 270 -19.29 -13.89 9.23
CA TYR A 270 -19.07 -15.23 9.74
C TYR A 270 -18.28 -15.16 11.05
N ILE A 271 -18.93 -15.45 12.18
CA ILE A 271 -18.28 -15.41 13.49
C ILE A 271 -17.48 -16.69 13.71
N VAL A 272 -16.22 -16.56 14.11
CA VAL A 272 -15.35 -17.70 14.44
C VAL A 272 -14.75 -17.56 15.84
N SER A 273 -14.70 -18.67 16.57
CA SER A 273 -14.26 -18.74 17.97
C SER A 273 -12.91 -19.45 18.16
N SER A 274 -12.37 -20.06 17.10
CA SER A 274 -11.00 -20.60 17.05
C SER A 274 -10.45 -20.55 15.62
N THR A 275 -9.17 -20.86 15.44
CA THR A 275 -8.44 -20.71 14.17
C THR A 275 -9.12 -21.43 13.00
N ILE A 276 -9.44 -20.67 11.95
CA ILE A 276 -9.72 -21.23 10.62
C ILE A 276 -8.40 -21.44 9.89
N THR A 277 -8.15 -22.64 9.41
CA THR A 277 -6.97 -22.97 8.60
C THR A 277 -7.39 -23.18 7.15
N ILE A 278 -6.95 -22.28 6.28
CA ILE A 278 -7.10 -22.33 4.82
C ILE A 278 -5.92 -23.15 4.27
N PRO A 279 -6.13 -24.36 3.72
CA PRO A 279 -5.03 -25.21 3.26
C PRO A 279 -4.31 -24.63 2.05
N ALA A 280 -3.01 -24.94 1.90
CA ALA A 280 -2.30 -24.68 0.65
C ALA A 280 -2.94 -25.50 -0.50
N GLY A 281 -3.10 -24.87 -1.66
CA GLY A 281 -3.91 -25.36 -2.79
C GLY A 281 -5.34 -24.81 -2.85
N THR A 282 -5.69 -23.79 -2.07
CA THR A 282 -7.07 -23.24 -2.00
C THR A 282 -7.22 -21.94 -2.79
N GLN A 283 -8.42 -21.73 -3.35
CA GLN A 283 -8.85 -20.47 -3.97
C GLN A 283 -10.12 -20.01 -3.25
N VAL A 284 -10.17 -18.76 -2.79
CA VAL A 284 -11.24 -18.20 -1.94
C VAL A 284 -11.76 -16.91 -2.54
N VAL A 285 -13.09 -16.80 -2.66
CA VAL A 285 -13.78 -15.64 -3.26
C VAL A 285 -14.94 -15.24 -2.37
N GLY A 286 -14.97 -13.97 -1.95
CA GLY A 286 -16.11 -13.38 -1.25
C GLY A 286 -17.14 -12.76 -2.21
N GLU A 287 -18.20 -12.21 -1.64
CA GLU A 287 -19.24 -11.47 -2.33
C GLU A 287 -19.38 -10.07 -1.71
N ALA A 288 -18.68 -9.09 -2.28
CA ALA A 288 -18.68 -7.67 -1.90
C ALA A 288 -18.32 -7.36 -0.43
N TRP A 289 -19.23 -7.58 0.51
CA TRP A 289 -18.98 -7.44 1.95
C TRP A 289 -19.09 -8.81 2.63
N THR A 290 -17.94 -9.43 2.80
CA THR A 290 -17.82 -10.82 3.25
C THR A 290 -16.73 -10.91 4.31
N THR A 291 -17.12 -11.13 5.57
CA THR A 291 -16.23 -10.97 6.73
C THR A 291 -16.06 -12.27 7.51
N ILE A 292 -14.83 -12.73 7.74
CA ILE A 292 -14.54 -13.69 8.82
C ILE A 292 -14.10 -12.90 10.06
N MET A 293 -14.80 -13.09 11.18
CA MET A 293 -14.71 -12.24 12.36
C MET A 293 -14.39 -13.07 13.63
N GLY A 294 -13.15 -12.98 14.10
CA GLY A 294 -12.68 -13.70 15.29
C GLY A 294 -13.21 -13.10 16.60
N THR A 295 -13.64 -13.93 17.56
CA THR A 295 -14.12 -13.43 18.87
C THR A 295 -14.02 -14.45 20.00
N GLY A 296 -14.07 -13.97 21.25
CA GLY A 296 -14.10 -14.78 22.46
C GLY A 296 -12.73 -15.27 22.96
N SER A 297 -12.76 -16.08 24.02
CA SER A 297 -11.63 -16.28 24.94
C SER A 297 -10.35 -16.85 24.35
N ASN A 298 -10.40 -17.50 23.20
CA ASN A 298 -9.19 -17.97 22.51
C ASN A 298 -8.36 -16.79 21.97
N PHE A 299 -8.97 -15.63 21.71
CA PHE A 299 -8.33 -14.44 21.16
C PHE A 299 -8.19 -13.31 22.19
N GLU A 300 -8.52 -13.52 23.47
CA GLU A 300 -8.48 -12.48 24.50
C GLU A 300 -7.08 -12.23 25.11
N ASN A 301 -6.14 -13.18 25.01
CA ASN A 301 -4.90 -13.16 25.78
C ASN A 301 -3.67 -12.72 24.97
N TYR A 302 -3.23 -11.46 25.13
CA TYR A 302 -2.00 -10.95 24.50
C TYR A 302 -0.69 -11.62 24.96
N ASN A 303 -0.71 -12.45 26.00
CA ASN A 303 0.46 -13.22 26.48
C ASN A 303 0.57 -14.62 25.84
N ASP A 304 -0.46 -15.05 25.13
CA ASP A 304 -0.56 -16.35 24.45
C ASP A 304 -1.40 -16.15 23.16
N PRO A 305 -0.95 -15.28 22.23
CA PRO A 305 -1.76 -14.83 21.11
C PRO A 305 -2.05 -16.00 20.14
N GLN A 306 -3.27 -16.02 19.61
CA GLN A 306 -3.80 -17.08 18.75
C GLN A 306 -4.28 -16.53 17.41
N VAL A 307 -4.17 -17.36 16.38
CA VAL A 307 -4.49 -16.99 15.00
C VAL A 307 -5.99 -17.10 14.73
N VAL A 308 -6.60 -16.07 14.12
CA VAL A 308 -7.99 -16.12 13.64
C VAL A 308 -8.07 -16.85 12.30
N VAL A 309 -7.30 -16.41 11.29
CA VAL A 309 -7.18 -17.09 9.99
C VAL A 309 -5.72 -17.44 9.70
N ARG A 310 -5.46 -18.73 9.48
CA ARG A 310 -4.17 -19.28 9.07
C ARG A 310 -4.21 -19.59 7.57
N VAL A 311 -3.32 -18.99 6.78
CA VAL A 311 -3.19 -19.24 5.34
C VAL A 311 -1.99 -20.15 5.10
N GLY A 312 -2.28 -21.44 4.90
CA GLY A 312 -1.31 -22.53 4.90
C GLY A 312 -0.84 -22.94 6.29
N GLU A 313 -0.41 -24.19 6.42
CA GLU A 313 0.37 -24.64 7.59
C GLU A 313 1.84 -24.19 7.45
N GLU A 314 2.58 -24.16 8.56
CA GLU A 314 4.01 -23.79 8.56
C GLU A 314 4.81 -24.65 7.57
N GLY A 315 5.51 -24.00 6.63
CA GLY A 315 6.29 -24.68 5.59
C GLY A 315 5.46 -25.39 4.50
N SER A 316 4.17 -25.07 4.39
CA SER A 316 3.33 -25.54 3.28
C SER A 316 3.61 -24.76 1.98
N THR A 317 3.32 -25.39 0.83
CA THR A 317 3.59 -24.83 -0.49
C THR A 317 2.41 -25.13 -1.41
N GLY A 318 1.90 -24.12 -2.13
CA GLY A 318 0.72 -24.28 -2.98
C GLY A 318 0.08 -22.96 -3.38
N VAL A 319 -0.92 -23.04 -4.27
CA VAL A 319 -1.81 -21.91 -4.58
C VAL A 319 -2.57 -21.48 -3.33
N ALA A 320 -2.65 -20.19 -3.07
CA ALA A 320 -3.47 -19.61 -2.01
C ALA A 320 -3.98 -18.25 -2.49
N GLU A 321 -4.99 -18.27 -3.36
CA GLU A 321 -5.60 -17.06 -3.91
C GLU A 321 -6.78 -16.65 -3.04
N ILE A 322 -6.77 -15.43 -2.51
CA ILE A 322 -7.87 -14.86 -1.73
C ILE A 322 -8.34 -13.56 -2.40
N THR A 323 -9.65 -13.45 -2.59
CA THR A 323 -10.33 -12.38 -3.35
C THR A 323 -11.61 -11.96 -2.63
N ASP A 324 -11.88 -10.65 -2.54
CA ASP A 324 -13.13 -10.07 -2.01
C ASP A 324 -13.45 -10.40 -0.53
N MET A 325 -12.43 -10.61 0.30
CA MET A 325 -12.56 -11.03 1.71
C MET A 325 -12.19 -9.93 2.71
N ILE A 326 -12.95 -9.80 3.79
CA ILE A 326 -12.58 -9.04 5.00
C ILE A 326 -12.24 -10.03 6.11
N PHE A 327 -11.13 -9.79 6.80
CA PHE A 327 -10.80 -10.42 8.08
C PHE A 327 -10.94 -9.37 9.19
N SER A 328 -11.51 -9.77 10.33
CA SER A 328 -11.87 -8.83 11.40
C SER A 328 -11.91 -9.53 12.76
N THR A 329 -12.18 -8.76 13.81
CA THR A 329 -12.28 -9.23 15.19
C THR A 329 -13.39 -8.50 15.93
N ARG A 330 -14.27 -9.24 16.61
CA ARG A 330 -15.26 -8.67 17.52
C ARG A 330 -14.71 -8.66 18.94
N GLY A 331 -14.49 -7.47 19.48
CA GLY A 331 -13.74 -7.24 20.70
C GLY A 331 -14.44 -7.69 22.00
N PRO A 332 -13.67 -7.83 23.10
CA PRO A 332 -12.22 -7.62 23.18
C PRO A 332 -11.41 -8.85 22.69
N THR A 333 -10.32 -8.59 21.97
CA THR A 333 -9.52 -9.62 21.25
C THR A 333 -8.01 -9.31 21.27
N ALA A 334 -7.47 -9.02 22.46
CA ALA A 334 -6.07 -8.60 22.64
C ALA A 334 -5.00 -9.61 22.18
N GLY A 335 -5.36 -10.88 22.03
CA GLY A 335 -4.50 -11.97 21.56
C GLY A 335 -4.70 -12.34 20.09
N ALA A 336 -5.56 -11.67 19.33
CA ALA A 336 -5.81 -12.04 17.93
C ALA A 336 -4.62 -11.72 17.01
N ILE A 337 -4.02 -12.74 16.39
CA ILE A 337 -3.30 -12.57 15.13
C ILE A 337 -4.35 -12.74 14.03
N VAL A 338 -4.78 -11.65 13.39
CA VAL A 338 -5.98 -11.69 12.52
C VAL A 338 -5.72 -12.57 11.30
N VAL A 339 -4.55 -12.42 10.66
CA VAL A 339 -4.05 -13.34 9.63
C VAL A 339 -2.62 -13.77 9.93
N GLU A 340 -2.38 -15.09 9.96
CA GLU A 340 -1.04 -15.69 9.90
C GLU A 340 -0.85 -16.30 8.50
N TRP A 341 0.21 -15.92 7.81
CA TRP A 341 0.48 -16.31 6.43
C TRP A 341 1.76 -17.15 6.35
N ASN A 342 1.60 -18.45 6.06
CA ASN A 342 2.66 -19.47 6.13
C ASN A 342 2.98 -20.12 4.78
N VAL A 343 2.05 -20.07 3.84
CA VAL A 343 2.17 -20.73 2.53
C VAL A 343 3.23 -20.06 1.65
N HIS A 344 3.95 -20.87 0.88
CA HIS A 344 4.87 -20.42 -0.16
C HIS A 344 4.36 -20.79 -1.57
N ASP A 345 4.72 -19.97 -2.56
CA ASP A 345 4.52 -20.24 -3.99
C ASP A 345 5.12 -21.61 -4.40
N PRO A 346 4.46 -22.39 -5.28
CA PRO A 346 5.07 -23.54 -5.92
C PRO A 346 6.30 -23.16 -6.76
N SER A 347 7.15 -24.16 -7.04
CA SER A 347 8.24 -24.00 -8.00
C SER A 347 7.70 -23.49 -9.33
N ASP A 348 8.31 -22.42 -9.85
CA ASP A 348 7.99 -21.82 -11.14
C ASP A 348 6.59 -21.15 -11.24
N GLU A 349 5.85 -21.00 -10.13
CA GLU A 349 4.53 -20.38 -10.04
C GLU A 349 4.51 -19.14 -9.10
N GLN A 350 5.21 -18.06 -9.48
CA GLN A 350 5.25 -16.79 -8.72
C GLN A 350 3.84 -16.22 -8.48
N GLY A 351 3.58 -15.75 -7.26
CA GLY A 351 2.31 -15.12 -6.87
C GLY A 351 1.11 -16.05 -6.94
N ALA A 352 1.32 -17.36 -6.84
CA ALA A 352 0.27 -18.36 -6.61
C ALA A 352 -0.32 -18.22 -5.20
N ALA A 353 0.49 -17.82 -4.22
CA ALA A 353 0.07 -17.36 -2.90
C ALA A 353 -0.10 -15.83 -2.91
N GLY A 354 -1.33 -15.34 -2.76
CA GLY A 354 -1.60 -13.90 -2.76
C GLY A 354 -3.04 -13.49 -2.44
N THR A 355 -3.20 -12.19 -2.19
CA THR A 355 -4.49 -11.56 -1.90
C THR A 355 -4.75 -10.41 -2.86
N TRP A 356 -5.97 -10.36 -3.39
CA TRP A 356 -6.54 -9.23 -4.13
C TRP A 356 -7.84 -8.81 -3.46
N ASP A 357 -8.21 -7.54 -3.57
CA ASP A 357 -9.45 -6.96 -3.02
C ASP A 357 -9.83 -7.51 -1.63
N THR A 358 -8.85 -7.60 -0.74
CA THR A 358 -8.92 -8.26 0.57
C THR A 358 -8.46 -7.31 1.67
N TYR A 359 -9.06 -7.38 2.86
CA TYR A 359 -8.85 -6.38 3.92
C TYR A 359 -8.80 -7.02 5.31
N ILE A 360 -8.15 -6.33 6.24
CA ILE A 360 -8.10 -6.59 7.68
C ILE A 360 -8.65 -5.31 8.35
N ILE A 361 -9.97 -5.30 8.59
CA ILE A 361 -10.72 -4.13 9.10
C ILE A 361 -11.03 -4.40 10.57
N ILE A 362 -10.41 -3.63 11.47
CA ILE A 362 -10.40 -3.88 12.91
C ILE A 362 -11.05 -2.69 13.64
N GLY A 363 -12.36 -2.76 13.93
CA GLY A 363 -13.06 -1.77 14.76
C GLY A 363 -14.51 -1.45 14.36
N ASP A 364 -14.86 -1.69 13.10
CA ASP A 364 -16.22 -1.49 12.57
C ASP A 364 -17.13 -2.71 12.80
N GLY A 365 -18.40 -2.49 13.18
CA GLY A 365 -19.39 -3.56 13.39
C GLY A 365 -19.12 -4.52 14.58
N THR A 366 -18.17 -4.20 15.48
CA THR A 366 -17.40 -5.20 16.26
C THR A 366 -17.42 -5.12 17.80
N ASN A 367 -18.38 -4.45 18.43
CA ASN A 367 -18.32 -4.07 19.87
C ASN A 367 -17.11 -3.17 20.20
N LEU A 368 -16.67 -2.41 19.21
CA LEU A 368 -15.50 -1.51 19.26
C LEU A 368 -15.87 -0.10 18.76
N GLN A 369 -17.17 0.16 18.62
CA GLN A 369 -17.76 1.41 18.15
C GLN A 369 -17.67 2.53 19.20
N VAL A 370 -18.15 3.72 18.85
CA VAL A 370 -18.07 4.93 19.69
C VAL A 370 -18.80 4.79 21.04
N ALA A 371 -19.76 3.87 21.14
CA ALA A 371 -20.43 3.52 22.39
C ALA A 371 -19.51 2.80 23.39
N GLU A 372 -18.56 1.99 22.91
CA GLU A 372 -17.61 1.22 23.71
C GLU A 372 -16.25 1.92 23.85
N CYS A 373 -15.78 2.60 22.80
CA CYS A 373 -14.39 3.04 22.65
C CYS A 373 -14.20 4.50 22.15
N PRO A 374 -14.88 5.50 22.73
CA PRO A 374 -14.84 6.88 22.25
C PRO A 374 -13.48 7.57 22.49
N ALA A 375 -13.08 8.43 21.55
CA ALA A 375 -11.89 9.27 21.68
C ALA A 375 -11.85 10.10 22.97
N GLN A 376 -10.64 10.32 23.49
CA GLN A 376 -10.30 11.08 24.71
C GLN A 376 -10.95 10.60 26.03
N ASN A 377 -11.88 9.64 26.01
CA ASN A 377 -12.61 9.15 27.20
C ASN A 377 -12.55 7.63 27.40
N SER A 378 -11.84 6.92 26.50
CA SER A 378 -11.52 5.49 26.55
C SER A 378 -10.56 5.12 27.71
N SER A 379 -11.00 5.32 28.96
CA SER A 379 -10.20 5.17 30.18
C SER A 379 -9.80 3.72 30.46
N ASP A 380 -8.53 3.38 30.19
CA ASP A 380 -7.85 2.12 30.55
C ASP A 380 -8.63 0.84 30.23
N GLY A 381 -9.50 0.90 29.20
CA GLY A 381 -10.53 -0.09 28.96
C GLY A 381 -10.02 -1.33 28.21
N ASN A 382 -9.92 -2.46 28.92
CA ASN A 382 -9.66 -3.77 28.31
C ASN A 382 -10.69 -4.17 27.24
N GLN A 383 -11.85 -3.50 27.17
CA GLN A 383 -12.87 -3.69 26.14
C GLN A 383 -12.40 -3.27 24.73
N CYS A 384 -11.51 -2.28 24.61
CA CYS A 384 -11.07 -1.70 23.33
C CYS A 384 -9.85 -2.40 22.72
N PHE A 385 -9.44 -3.53 23.30
CA PHE A 385 -8.43 -4.40 22.69
C PHE A 385 -9.00 -5.06 21.44
N ALA A 386 -8.37 -4.82 20.29
CA ALA A 386 -8.89 -5.23 19.01
C ALA A 386 -8.03 -6.31 18.33
N ALA A 387 -6.69 -6.18 18.33
CA ALA A 387 -5.80 -7.23 17.82
C ALA A 387 -4.42 -7.24 18.50
N TYR A 388 -3.70 -8.34 18.34
CA TYR A 388 -2.27 -8.45 18.68
C TYR A 388 -1.37 -8.16 17.47
N ILE A 389 -1.75 -8.69 16.30
CA ILE A 389 -1.14 -8.47 14.99
C ILE A 389 -2.26 -8.43 13.96
N GLY A 390 -2.22 -7.48 13.01
CA GLY A 390 -3.06 -7.54 11.82
C GLY A 390 -2.66 -8.71 10.92
N LEU A 391 -1.49 -8.62 10.28
CA LEU A 391 -0.92 -9.67 9.43
C LEU A 391 0.47 -10.10 9.92
N HIS A 392 0.69 -11.40 10.07
CA HIS A 392 2.01 -12.00 10.30
C HIS A 392 2.41 -12.87 9.10
N ILE A 393 3.39 -12.43 8.31
CA ILE A 393 4.00 -13.22 7.23
C ILE A 393 5.20 -13.96 7.82
N THR A 394 5.11 -15.29 7.92
CA THR A 394 6.10 -16.10 8.65
C THR A 394 7.30 -16.47 7.77
N SER A 395 8.38 -16.95 8.39
CA SER A 395 9.71 -16.98 7.75
C SER A 395 9.81 -17.81 6.46
N GLY A 396 9.04 -18.91 6.36
CA GLY A 396 9.03 -19.80 5.20
C GLY A 396 8.01 -19.47 4.11
N ALA A 397 7.26 -18.37 4.25
CA ALA A 397 6.14 -18.03 3.37
C ALA A 397 6.56 -17.09 2.22
N SER A 398 5.78 -17.06 1.13
CA SER A 398 5.83 -16.03 0.09
C SER A 398 4.45 -15.41 -0.10
N ALA A 399 4.36 -14.17 -0.58
CA ALA A 399 3.08 -13.48 -0.67
C ALA A 399 3.04 -12.41 -1.77
N TYR A 400 2.03 -12.48 -2.64
CA TYR A 400 1.64 -11.38 -3.53
C TYR A 400 0.44 -10.63 -2.94
N LEU A 401 0.71 -9.53 -2.24
CA LEU A 401 -0.27 -8.69 -1.55
C LEU A 401 -0.61 -7.47 -2.42
N GLU A 402 -1.40 -7.70 -3.47
CA GLU A 402 -2.08 -6.62 -4.19
C GLU A 402 -3.36 -6.28 -3.45
N GLY A 403 -3.20 -5.60 -2.31
CA GLY A 403 -4.15 -4.53 -2.07
C GLY A 403 -5.18 -4.62 -0.96
N LEU A 404 -5.10 -5.66 -0.14
CA LEU A 404 -4.57 -5.43 1.21
C LEU A 404 -5.04 -4.13 1.94
N TRP A 405 -5.82 -4.13 3.01
CA TRP A 405 -5.85 -2.97 3.94
C TRP A 405 -5.80 -3.43 5.40
N VAL A 406 -4.75 -3.10 6.16
CA VAL A 406 -4.67 -3.37 7.62
C VAL A 406 -5.01 -2.10 8.40
N TRP A 407 -6.28 -1.94 8.76
CA TRP A 407 -6.78 -0.73 9.42
C TRP A 407 -7.29 -1.04 10.84
N LEU A 408 -6.70 -0.39 11.83
CA LEU A 408 -7.26 -0.27 13.16
C LEU A 408 -8.10 1.01 13.22
N ALA A 409 -9.41 0.89 13.44
CA ALA A 409 -10.33 2.01 13.26
C ALA A 409 -9.99 3.23 14.13
N ASP A 410 -9.69 4.34 13.47
CA ASP A 410 -9.49 5.66 14.06
C ASP A 410 -10.80 6.44 14.23
N HIS A 411 -11.84 6.03 13.51
CA HIS A 411 -13.20 6.56 13.58
C HIS A 411 -14.26 5.48 13.26
N ASP A 412 -15.50 5.73 13.70
CA ASP A 412 -16.62 4.80 13.58
C ASP A 412 -17.36 4.98 12.24
N LEU A 413 -17.31 3.96 11.37
CA LEU A 413 -17.90 3.98 10.03
C LEU A 413 -19.44 3.90 10.02
N ASP A 414 -20.02 3.24 11.01
CA ASP A 414 -21.48 3.09 11.21
C ASP A 414 -22.08 4.32 11.92
N SER A 415 -21.26 5.18 12.54
CA SER A 415 -21.70 6.42 13.20
C SER A 415 -22.12 7.50 12.21
N SER A 416 -23.12 8.32 12.57
CA SER A 416 -23.68 9.36 11.69
C SER A 416 -22.76 10.55 11.42
N ASP A 417 -21.72 10.71 12.24
CA ASP A 417 -20.86 11.90 12.29
C ASP A 417 -19.37 11.53 12.18
N SER A 418 -19.05 10.26 11.86
CA SER A 418 -17.69 9.69 11.78
C SER A 418 -16.85 9.99 13.03
N GLU A 419 -17.41 9.67 14.20
CA GLU A 419 -16.80 10.00 15.49
C GLU A 419 -15.50 9.21 15.73
N GLN A 420 -14.46 9.90 16.24
CA GLN A 420 -13.15 9.29 16.49
C GLN A 420 -13.17 8.25 17.62
N LEU A 421 -12.40 7.18 17.42
CA LEU A 421 -12.28 6.02 18.30
C LEU A 421 -10.89 5.92 18.93
N THR A 422 -10.79 5.20 20.05
CA THR A 422 -9.50 4.75 20.62
C THR A 422 -9.49 3.23 20.73
N LEU A 423 -8.85 2.55 19.77
CA LEU A 423 -8.70 1.10 19.75
C LEU A 423 -7.25 0.66 19.92
N TRP A 424 -7.05 -0.61 20.32
CA TRP A 424 -5.72 -1.16 20.55
C TRP A 424 -5.42 -2.36 19.62
N SER A 425 -4.60 -2.15 18.58
CA SER A 425 -3.80 -3.19 17.93
C SER A 425 -2.33 -2.98 18.26
N ALA A 426 -1.60 -4.02 18.69
CA ALA A 426 -0.19 -3.86 19.03
C ALA A 426 0.66 -3.61 17.78
N ARG A 427 0.40 -4.33 16.69
CA ARG A 427 1.21 -4.35 15.46
C ARG A 427 0.32 -4.42 14.23
N GLY A 428 0.80 -3.79 13.18
CA GLY A 428 0.22 -3.83 11.86
C GLY A 428 0.55 -5.11 11.09
N ILE A 429 1.46 -4.96 10.13
CA ILE A 429 2.06 -6.01 9.32
C ILE A 429 3.45 -6.33 9.87
N LEU A 430 3.64 -7.56 10.31
CA LEU A 430 4.95 -8.14 10.61
C LEU A 430 5.32 -9.12 9.50
N SER A 431 6.45 -8.89 8.83
CA SER A 431 7.06 -9.88 7.95
C SER A 431 8.39 -10.36 8.50
N GLN A 432 8.54 -11.67 8.54
CA GLN A 432 9.80 -12.38 8.79
C GLN A 432 10.19 -13.26 7.58
N SER A 433 9.38 -13.21 6.51
CA SER A 433 9.51 -14.00 5.29
C SER A 433 10.87 -13.79 4.63
N GLN A 434 11.46 -14.87 4.14
CA GLN A 434 12.66 -14.82 3.29
C GLN A 434 12.36 -14.46 1.81
N GLY A 435 11.08 -14.22 1.52
CA GLY A 435 10.56 -13.82 0.22
C GLY A 435 10.41 -14.98 -0.78
N PRO A 436 9.92 -14.68 -2.00
CA PRO A 436 9.57 -13.34 -2.47
C PRO A 436 8.30 -12.79 -1.81
N VAL A 437 8.30 -11.51 -1.44
CA VAL A 437 7.08 -10.79 -1.05
C VAL A 437 6.91 -9.57 -1.93
N TRP A 438 5.74 -9.46 -2.54
CA TRP A 438 5.31 -8.28 -3.28
C TRP A 438 4.19 -7.61 -2.51
N MET A 439 4.40 -6.35 -2.17
CA MET A 439 3.37 -5.45 -1.67
C MET A 439 3.18 -4.42 -2.77
N ILE A 440 2.23 -4.70 -3.67
CA ILE A 440 1.92 -3.88 -4.86
C ILE A 440 1.10 -2.68 -4.39
N GLY A 441 1.81 -1.84 -3.64
CA GLY A 441 1.29 -1.17 -2.47
C GLY A 441 0.77 -2.17 -1.42
N THR A 442 0.80 -1.99 -0.09
CA THR A 442 1.40 -1.13 0.91
C THR A 442 0.77 0.20 1.38
N GLY A 443 -0.43 0.67 1.03
CA GLY A 443 -0.70 2.13 1.11
C GLY A 443 -2.11 2.79 0.91
N ALA A 444 -3.23 2.07 0.78
CA ALA A 444 -4.64 2.51 0.57
C ALA A 444 -5.33 1.68 -0.53
N PHE A 445 -6.61 1.28 -0.39
CA PHE A 445 -7.48 0.57 -1.37
C PHE A 445 -6.73 0.06 -2.63
N TYR A 446 -6.32 -1.21 -2.62
CA TYR A 446 -5.37 -1.87 -3.54
C TYR A 446 -3.92 -1.46 -3.51
N HIS A 447 -3.55 -0.90 -2.38
CA HIS A 447 -2.26 -1.10 -1.76
C HIS A 447 -2.48 -1.64 -0.31
N CYS A 448 -1.88 -2.79 0.08
CA CYS A 448 -1.60 -3.38 1.43
C CYS A 448 -1.26 -2.43 2.61
N ASN A 449 -2.08 -1.41 2.87
CA ASN A 449 -1.83 -0.34 3.85
C ASN A 449 -1.66 -0.88 5.27
N CYS A 450 -1.01 -0.11 6.14
CA CYS A 450 -1.19 -0.29 7.58
C CYS A 450 -1.22 1.04 8.33
N GLU A 451 -2.26 1.24 9.13
CA GLU A 451 -2.51 2.47 9.86
C GLU A 451 -2.89 2.19 11.33
N HIS A 452 -2.55 3.15 12.19
CA HIS A 452 -2.99 3.30 13.57
C HIS A 452 -2.58 2.18 14.56
N SER A 453 -1.73 1.22 14.18
CA SER A 453 -1.18 0.23 15.12
C SER A 453 -0.15 0.83 16.09
N ILE A 454 -0.07 0.28 17.31
CA ILE A 454 0.59 0.92 18.47
C ILE A 454 2.12 0.91 18.41
N MET A 455 2.74 -0.19 17.99
CA MET A 455 4.21 -0.34 17.99
C MET A 455 4.83 0.02 16.64
N TYR A 456 4.26 -0.51 15.57
CA TYR A 456 4.64 -0.21 14.19
C TYR A 456 3.53 -0.58 13.22
N GLN A 457 3.55 0.06 12.05
CA GLN A 457 2.69 -0.29 10.93
C GLN A 457 3.34 -1.39 10.07
N TYR A 458 4.60 -1.22 9.66
CA TYR A 458 5.43 -2.25 9.03
C TYR A 458 6.61 -2.63 9.92
N GLY A 459 6.71 -3.91 10.28
CA GLY A 459 7.89 -4.52 10.86
C GLY A 459 8.48 -5.55 9.90
N LEU A 460 9.70 -5.32 9.42
CA LEU A 460 10.49 -6.27 8.64
C LEU A 460 11.62 -6.77 9.54
N VAL A 461 11.51 -8.01 10.01
CA VAL A 461 12.36 -8.54 11.09
C VAL A 461 13.02 -9.84 10.63
N GLY A 462 14.32 -9.77 10.31
CA GLY A 462 15.05 -10.87 9.69
C GLY A 462 14.55 -11.22 8.28
N ALA A 463 13.79 -10.33 7.64
CA ALA A 463 13.11 -10.57 6.38
C ALA A 463 14.07 -10.47 5.18
N ALA A 464 13.73 -11.12 4.07
CA ALA A 464 14.49 -11.01 2.82
C ALA A 464 13.61 -10.85 1.57
N ASN A 465 14.16 -10.26 0.52
CA ASN A 465 13.59 -10.24 -0.83
C ASN A 465 12.15 -9.70 -0.89
N HIS A 466 11.97 -8.43 -0.55
CA HIS A 466 10.68 -7.73 -0.63
C HIS A 466 10.70 -6.61 -1.68
N TYR A 467 9.62 -6.50 -2.46
CA TYR A 467 9.27 -5.27 -3.19
C TYR A 467 8.02 -4.66 -2.54
N MET A 468 8.08 -3.37 -2.21
CA MET A 468 6.97 -2.65 -1.59
C MET A 468 6.80 -1.29 -2.29
N GLY A 469 5.64 -1.00 -2.88
CA GLY A 469 5.48 0.28 -3.58
C GLY A 469 4.10 0.47 -4.24
N PHE A 470 3.32 1.49 -3.88
CA PHE A 470 3.60 2.57 -2.91
C PHE A 470 3.24 2.19 -1.46
N ILE A 471 4.08 2.52 -0.48
CA ILE A 471 3.83 2.28 0.95
C ILE A 471 3.22 3.50 1.67
N GLN A 472 2.20 3.35 2.51
CA GLN A 472 1.58 4.43 3.29
C GLN A 472 1.30 3.95 4.72
N THR A 473 1.27 4.90 5.66
CA THR A 473 1.02 4.68 7.08
C THR A 473 0.55 5.94 7.80
N GLU A 474 -0.37 5.79 8.76
CA GLU A 474 -0.68 6.81 9.76
C GLU A 474 -0.37 6.33 11.19
N THR A 475 0.22 7.19 11.99
CA THR A 475 0.39 6.99 13.45
C THR A 475 -0.97 7.16 14.17
N PRO A 476 -1.33 6.30 15.16
CA PRO A 476 -2.62 6.39 15.84
C PRO A 476 -2.81 7.72 16.57
N TYR A 477 -3.98 8.35 16.39
CA TYR A 477 -4.20 9.74 16.82
C TYR A 477 -4.11 9.97 18.33
N PHE A 478 -4.31 8.93 19.15
CA PHE A 478 -4.13 9.00 20.60
C PHE A 478 -2.66 9.14 21.02
N GLN A 479 -1.70 8.68 20.21
CA GLN A 479 -0.29 8.79 20.57
C GLN A 479 0.11 10.27 20.70
N PRO A 480 1.00 10.62 21.64
CA PRO A 480 1.85 9.73 22.45
C PRO A 480 1.23 9.19 23.76
N ASN A 481 -0.11 9.19 23.91
CA ASN A 481 -0.80 8.82 25.16
C ASN A 481 -2.03 7.90 24.95
N PRO A 482 -1.93 6.58 25.19
CA PRO A 482 -0.74 5.83 25.57
C PRO A 482 0.31 5.77 24.45
N GLY A 483 1.57 5.58 24.82
CA GLY A 483 2.67 5.34 23.89
C GLY A 483 2.83 3.84 23.53
N PRO A 484 3.70 3.50 22.56
CA PRO A 484 3.91 2.15 22.01
C PRO A 484 4.09 0.99 23.00
N THR A 485 4.54 1.24 24.23
CA THR A 485 4.71 0.23 25.28
C THR A 485 3.48 0.08 26.21
N ALA A 486 2.30 0.52 25.77
CA ALA A 486 1.03 0.37 26.47
C ALA A 486 -0.18 0.44 25.49
N PRO A 487 -1.29 -0.25 25.76
CA PRO A 487 -1.49 -1.21 26.85
C PRO A 487 -0.80 -2.58 26.61
N PHE A 488 -0.17 -2.79 25.45
CA PHE A 488 0.60 -3.99 25.13
C PHE A 488 2.04 -3.94 25.67
N ILE A 489 2.62 -5.13 25.90
CA ILE A 489 4.02 -5.30 26.31
C ILE A 489 4.84 -5.73 25.09
N PRO A 490 5.98 -5.06 24.78
CA PRO A 490 6.90 -5.49 23.72
C PRO A 490 7.41 -6.92 23.91
N SER A 491 7.57 -7.63 22.79
CA SER A 491 7.92 -9.04 22.70
C SER A 491 9.12 -9.27 21.79
N THR A 492 10.15 -9.91 22.35
CA THR A 492 11.34 -10.34 21.59
C THR A 492 11.06 -11.50 20.65
N THR A 493 9.95 -12.25 20.84
CA THR A 493 9.50 -13.31 19.91
C THR A 493 9.10 -12.75 18.54
N TYR A 494 8.50 -11.56 18.53
CA TYR A 494 8.07 -10.84 17.32
C TYR A 494 9.07 -9.75 16.90
N GLY A 495 10.24 -9.70 17.56
CA GLY A 495 11.33 -8.77 17.26
C GLY A 495 10.98 -7.30 17.41
N ASP A 496 10.12 -6.94 18.36
CA ASP A 496 9.66 -5.56 18.52
C ASP A 496 10.82 -4.55 18.74
N PRO A 497 10.68 -3.29 18.28
CA PRO A 497 11.66 -2.23 18.47
C PRO A 497 12.16 -2.09 19.92
N ALA A 498 13.44 -1.77 20.08
CA ALA A 498 14.03 -1.47 21.38
C ALA A 498 13.75 -0.02 21.85
N SER A 499 13.22 0.84 20.98
CA SER A 499 13.02 2.28 21.24
C SER A 499 11.86 2.85 20.40
N TRP A 500 11.18 3.84 20.98
CA TRP A 500 10.14 4.66 20.32
C TRP A 500 10.32 6.14 20.68
N PRO A 501 11.13 6.90 19.92
CA PRO A 501 11.35 8.33 20.13
C PRO A 501 10.03 9.12 20.18
N GLN A 502 9.88 9.97 21.20
CA GLN A 502 8.65 10.74 21.49
C GLN A 502 7.41 9.88 21.82
N ASN A 503 7.55 8.57 22.06
CA ASN A 503 6.45 7.63 22.30
C ASN A 503 5.42 7.57 21.16
N ALA A 504 5.89 7.48 19.91
CA ALA A 504 5.05 7.27 18.71
C ALA A 504 5.45 5.98 17.97
N ALA A 505 4.51 5.36 17.26
CA ALA A 505 4.67 4.13 16.50
C ALA A 505 5.57 4.34 15.28
N TRP A 506 6.36 3.34 14.89
CA TRP A 506 7.10 3.40 13.64
C TRP A 506 6.18 3.18 12.44
N ALA A 507 6.29 3.99 11.39
CA ALA A 507 5.68 3.67 10.11
C ALA A 507 6.37 2.43 9.52
N LEU A 508 7.69 2.51 9.42
CA LEU A 508 8.55 1.47 8.92
C LEU A 508 9.62 1.17 9.97
N TYR A 509 9.74 -0.11 10.33
CA TYR A 509 10.81 -0.64 11.17
C TYR A 509 11.47 -1.82 10.45
N VAL A 510 12.77 -1.72 10.17
CA VAL A 510 13.55 -2.75 9.48
C VAL A 510 14.71 -3.17 10.38
N SER A 511 14.80 -4.47 10.70
CA SER A 511 15.87 -5.02 11.52
C SER A 511 16.37 -6.37 11.01
N ASP A 512 17.69 -6.59 11.09
CA ASP A 512 18.42 -7.78 10.63
C ASP A 512 18.03 -8.29 9.21
N SER A 513 17.53 -7.41 8.34
CA SER A 513 16.85 -7.76 7.07
C SER A 513 17.72 -7.53 5.82
N SER A 514 17.31 -8.07 4.67
CA SER A 514 18.09 -7.92 3.42
C SER A 514 17.27 -7.84 2.12
N ASN A 515 17.83 -7.21 1.08
CA ASN A 515 17.20 -7.11 -0.25
C ASN A 515 15.76 -6.55 -0.20
N ILE A 516 15.57 -5.46 0.54
CA ILE A 516 14.27 -4.79 0.69
C ILE A 516 14.26 -3.55 -0.21
N LEU A 517 13.42 -3.58 -1.25
CA LEU A 517 13.22 -2.47 -2.18
C LEU A 517 11.87 -1.80 -1.92
N ILE A 518 11.91 -0.59 -1.37
CA ILE A 518 10.74 0.26 -1.20
C ILE A 518 10.76 1.32 -2.31
N PHE A 519 9.69 1.38 -3.10
CA PHE A 519 9.59 2.21 -4.30
C PHE A 519 8.28 2.99 -4.29
N GLY A 520 8.31 4.14 -3.62
CA GLY A 520 7.17 4.93 -3.16
C GLY A 520 6.88 4.65 -1.68
N ALA A 521 6.97 5.68 -0.83
CA ALA A 521 6.54 5.63 0.57
C ALA A 521 5.85 6.95 1.01
N GLY A 522 4.97 6.89 2.02
CA GLY A 522 4.14 7.99 2.50
C GLY A 522 3.83 7.82 4.00
N HIS A 523 4.60 8.46 4.87
CA HIS A 523 4.53 8.20 6.31
C HIS A 523 4.06 9.44 7.08
N TYR A 524 2.85 9.38 7.64
CA TYR A 524 2.14 10.54 8.14
C TYR A 524 1.90 10.46 9.65
N SER A 525 2.01 11.60 10.33
CA SER A 525 1.69 11.74 11.75
C SER A 525 0.94 13.05 11.98
N PHE A 526 -0.39 13.01 11.93
CA PHE A 526 -1.22 14.22 11.94
C PHE A 526 -1.61 14.76 13.33
N PHE A 527 -1.32 14.03 14.42
CA PHE A 527 -1.89 14.34 15.74
C PHE A 527 -0.90 14.11 16.89
N GLN A 528 -1.16 14.80 18.00
CA GLN A 528 -0.72 14.40 19.34
C GLN A 528 -1.92 14.36 20.28
N ASN A 529 -2.34 13.18 20.76
CA ASN A 529 -3.51 13.01 21.63
C ASN A 529 -4.77 13.72 21.01
N TYR A 530 -5.06 13.42 19.75
CA TYR A 530 -6.13 14.01 18.92
C TYR A 530 -6.03 15.53 18.69
N ALA A 531 -4.88 16.17 18.95
CA ALA A 531 -4.66 17.60 18.67
C ALA A 531 -3.68 17.83 17.51
N GLN A 532 -4.13 18.62 16.53
CA GLN A 532 -3.37 19.07 15.35
C GLN A 532 -2.62 20.40 15.62
N THR A 533 -1.92 20.47 16.76
CA THR A 533 -1.16 21.68 17.16
C THR A 533 0.32 21.60 16.79
N CYS A 534 0.76 20.46 16.27
CA CYS A 534 2.14 20.12 15.95
C CYS A 534 2.48 20.30 14.45
N ASP A 535 1.44 20.29 13.61
CA ASP A 535 1.44 20.53 12.16
C ASP A 535 2.28 21.75 11.76
N ALA A 536 2.12 22.86 12.48
CA ALA A 536 2.79 24.13 12.21
C ALA A 536 4.31 24.12 12.53
N ASN A 537 4.77 23.12 13.30
CA ASN A 537 6.17 22.96 13.71
C ASN A 537 6.84 21.73 13.09
N TYR A 538 6.08 20.85 12.43
CA TYR A 538 6.54 19.55 11.92
C TYR A 538 7.09 18.63 13.04
N ASP A 539 6.50 18.72 14.24
CA ASP A 539 6.95 18.04 15.45
C ASP A 539 5.92 17.05 16.03
N CYS A 540 4.93 16.63 15.23
CA CYS A 540 3.92 15.67 15.66
C CYS A 540 4.57 14.35 16.10
N GLN A 541 5.54 13.89 15.32
CA GLN A 541 6.40 12.76 15.63
C GLN A 541 7.87 13.10 15.36
N SER A 542 8.79 12.58 16.20
CA SER A 542 10.21 12.92 16.08
C SER A 542 10.93 12.11 15.00
N GLN A 543 10.59 10.84 14.85
CA GLN A 543 11.23 9.89 13.93
C GLN A 543 10.17 8.90 13.45
N ILE A 544 10.09 8.57 12.15
CA ILE A 544 8.98 7.76 11.61
C ILE A 544 9.38 6.50 10.82
N ALA A 545 10.55 6.47 10.18
CA ALA A 545 11.13 5.25 9.59
C ALA A 545 12.48 4.92 10.25
N GLU A 546 12.68 3.67 10.65
CA GLU A 546 13.87 3.17 11.35
C GLU A 546 14.43 1.93 10.64
N ILE A 547 15.75 1.91 10.44
CA ILE A 547 16.47 0.83 9.75
C ILE A 547 17.78 0.58 10.49
N ASP A 548 18.01 -0.63 10.99
CA ASP A 548 19.26 -0.94 11.71
C ASP A 548 20.48 -1.06 10.77
N SER A 549 21.68 -0.88 11.35
CA SER A 549 22.95 -1.02 10.61
C SER A 549 23.43 -2.47 10.42
N ASN A 550 22.66 -3.47 10.88
CA ASN A 550 22.88 -4.88 10.58
C ASN A 550 22.26 -5.28 9.23
N SER A 551 21.16 -4.61 8.84
CA SER A 551 20.45 -4.84 7.59
C SER A 551 21.31 -4.51 6.36
N THR A 552 21.03 -5.12 5.20
CA THR A 552 21.88 -5.00 4.00
C THR A 552 21.09 -4.89 2.70
N ASN A 553 21.55 -4.05 1.76
CA ASN A 553 20.84 -3.81 0.49
C ASN A 553 19.38 -3.42 0.73
N ILE A 554 19.19 -2.41 1.59
CA ILE A 554 17.91 -1.76 1.87
C ILE A 554 17.89 -0.45 1.09
N ALA A 555 16.84 -0.21 0.31
CA ALA A 555 16.74 1.00 -0.51
C ALA A 555 15.31 1.53 -0.51
N ILE A 556 15.18 2.86 -0.39
CA ILE A 556 13.89 3.55 -0.39
C ILE A 556 13.93 4.68 -1.41
N TYR A 557 13.01 4.65 -2.37
CA TYR A 557 12.85 5.65 -3.43
C TYR A 557 11.51 6.36 -3.27
N GLY A 558 11.49 7.68 -3.40
CA GLY A 558 10.29 8.49 -3.17
C GLY A 558 9.67 8.28 -1.79
N LEU A 559 10.47 8.42 -0.72
CA LEU A 559 9.97 8.46 0.65
C LEU A 559 9.40 9.83 0.94
N ASN A 560 8.09 9.87 1.15
CA ASN A 560 7.35 11.07 1.52
C ASN A 560 6.94 10.99 3.00
N THR A 561 6.98 12.11 3.71
CA THR A 561 6.47 12.20 5.09
C THR A 561 5.57 13.40 5.28
N VAL A 562 4.80 13.40 6.37
CA VAL A 562 4.06 14.59 6.83
C VAL A 562 4.30 14.80 8.33
N TYR A 563 4.63 16.04 8.69
CA TYR A 563 4.76 16.57 10.06
C TYR A 563 5.68 15.78 11.02
N THR A 564 6.71 15.12 10.48
CA THR A 564 7.69 14.37 11.27
C THR A 564 9.06 15.04 11.22
N THR A 565 9.71 15.26 12.37
CA THR A 565 11.02 15.95 12.44
C THR A 565 12.13 15.23 11.67
N TYR A 566 12.22 13.90 11.76
CA TYR A 566 13.17 13.06 11.02
C TYR A 566 12.44 11.99 10.21
N GLN A 567 12.62 12.06 8.89
CA GLN A 567 11.95 11.21 7.91
C GLN A 567 12.50 9.77 7.93
N LEU A 568 13.81 9.65 8.20
CA LEU A 568 14.53 8.38 8.26
C LEU A 568 15.59 8.43 9.36
N SER A 569 15.68 7.32 10.08
CA SER A 569 16.60 7.07 11.19
C SER A 569 17.41 5.79 10.96
N VAL A 570 18.58 5.72 11.61
CA VAL A 570 19.44 4.54 11.64
C VAL A 570 19.93 4.30 13.06
N ASP A 571 19.77 3.07 13.56
CA ASP A 571 20.04 2.66 14.94
C ASP A 571 19.34 3.57 16.00
N TYR A 572 18.10 3.98 15.71
CA TYR A 572 17.26 4.92 16.46
C TYR A 572 17.75 6.38 16.50
N ASN A 573 18.69 6.74 15.61
CA ASN A 573 19.21 8.10 15.45
C ASN A 573 18.61 8.75 14.20
N GLY A 574 17.88 9.85 14.37
CA GLY A 574 17.35 10.64 13.25
C GLY A 574 18.46 11.16 12.33
N ILE A 575 18.46 10.69 11.09
CA ILE A 575 19.45 11.06 10.06
C ILE A 575 18.89 12.17 9.17
N ILE A 576 17.75 11.91 8.51
CA ILE A 576 17.24 12.82 7.47
C ILE A 576 16.18 13.75 8.04
N ASN A 577 16.59 14.96 8.41
CA ASN A 577 15.66 15.98 8.88
C ASN A 577 14.72 16.49 7.76
N TYR A 578 13.46 16.75 8.12
CA TYR A 578 12.39 17.20 7.24
C TYR A 578 12.72 18.52 6.51
N ALA A 579 13.38 19.47 7.19
CA ALA A 579 13.62 20.82 6.68
C ALA A 579 14.55 20.89 5.45
N ASN A 580 15.27 19.80 5.16
CA ASN A 580 16.07 19.66 3.93
C ASN A 580 15.23 19.27 2.70
N ASN A 581 13.99 18.82 2.88
CA ASN A 581 13.21 18.08 1.87
C ASN A 581 11.76 18.58 1.70
N LEU A 582 11.45 19.81 2.13
CA LEU A 582 10.14 20.44 1.96
C LEU A 582 9.69 20.40 0.48
N ASN A 583 8.53 19.81 0.19
CA ASN A 583 8.08 19.56 -1.19
C ASN A 583 6.57 19.88 -1.41
N GLY A 584 6.03 20.74 -0.55
CA GLY A 584 4.60 21.03 -0.46
C GLY A 584 4.12 20.86 0.98
N LEU A 585 3.00 20.18 1.17
CA LEU A 585 2.51 19.72 2.47
C LEU A 585 3.32 18.53 3.02
N ALA A 586 3.84 17.70 2.12
CA ALA A 586 4.74 16.60 2.46
C ALA A 586 6.21 16.99 2.22
N GLU A 587 7.12 16.32 2.94
CA GLU A 587 8.55 16.31 2.64
C GLU A 587 8.90 15.08 1.81
N THR A 588 9.91 15.15 0.94
CA THR A 588 10.29 14.02 0.07
C THR A 588 11.79 13.75 0.00
N VAL A 589 12.21 12.60 0.54
CA VAL A 589 13.49 11.96 0.23
C VAL A 589 13.35 11.22 -1.11
N THR A 590 14.07 11.67 -2.13
CA THR A 590 13.94 11.09 -3.49
C THR A 590 14.58 9.73 -3.59
N ALA A 591 15.74 9.53 -2.95
CA ALA A 591 16.33 8.21 -2.76
C ALA A 591 17.17 8.15 -1.49
N TRP A 592 17.14 7.01 -0.81
CA TRP A 592 18.08 6.62 0.23
C TRP A 592 18.51 5.15 0.03
N THR A 593 19.76 4.85 0.35
CA THR A 593 20.35 3.50 0.23
C THR A 593 21.29 3.19 1.39
N LEU A 594 21.26 1.93 1.85
CA LEU A 594 22.16 1.35 2.86
C LEU A 594 23.34 0.62 2.20
#